data_AF-A0A844GDD6-F1
#
_entry.id   AF-A0A844GDD6-F1
#
_cell.length_a   1.000
_cell.length_b   1.000
_cell.length_c   1.000
_cell.angle_alpha   90.00
_cell.angle_beta   90.00
_cell.angle_gamma   90.00
#
_symmetry.space_group_name_H-M   'P 1'
#
loop_
_entity.id
_entity.type
_entity.pdbx_description
1 polymer ?
#
loop_
_entity_poly.entity_id
_entity_poly.type
_entity_poly.pdbx_seq_one_letter_code
_entity_poly.pdbx_strand_id
1 'polypeptide(L)'
;MRDGSAIGRTVEPLLFAALCPTRSGTLTGGQATVTGLSTTLDMWVGMPVEGDGIPDGTTVSSITSTTAIMLSAAAMVSGEQVLTIFPFGYGYGGSATTFGVPDDRGLHTRGYDSGRGYEKSTLTAKTTNASNVLTGIASTRGLWVGIPVSGAGIPANTTITKINSATSVTISAAATATAASVALRVTGRQLGAEGTDEIKAHNHAQRRDDATGAADGTDTADAVGGTSEYGFTSTTGGPENNVKRRIVLPIIATGRAV
;
A
#
# COMPACT_ATOMS: atom_id res chain seq x y z
N MET A 1 -13.33 -15.08 1.29
CA MET A 1 -12.93 -14.79 -0.12
C MET A 1 -11.86 -13.71 -0.25
N ARG A 2 -11.40 -13.04 0.83
CA ARG A 2 -10.29 -12.07 0.75
C ARG A 2 -9.11 -12.50 1.63
N ASP A 3 -8.53 -13.65 1.30
CA ASP A 3 -7.43 -14.31 2.02
C ASP A 3 -6.14 -14.43 1.20
N GLY A 4 -6.09 -13.83 0.01
CA GLY A 4 -4.93 -13.89 -0.88
C GLY A 4 -4.76 -15.21 -1.65
N SER A 5 -5.76 -16.09 -1.60
CA SER A 5 -5.72 -17.37 -2.30
C SER A 5 -5.65 -17.21 -3.84
N ALA A 6 -5.17 -18.26 -4.50
CA ALA A 6 -5.22 -18.42 -5.94
C ALA A 6 -6.52 -19.16 -6.31
N ILE A 7 -7.38 -18.54 -7.12
CA ILE A 7 -8.64 -19.12 -7.59
C ILE A 7 -8.52 -19.44 -9.08
N GLY A 8 -9.04 -20.61 -9.49
CA GLY A 8 -9.06 -21.03 -10.89
C GLY A 8 -9.95 -20.13 -11.74
N ARG A 9 -9.44 -19.68 -12.90
CA ARG A 9 -10.17 -18.77 -13.80
C ARG A 9 -11.45 -19.38 -14.37
N THR A 10 -11.45 -20.70 -14.58
CA THR A 10 -12.63 -21.46 -15.05
C THR A 10 -13.63 -21.76 -13.95
N VAL A 11 -13.19 -21.74 -12.69
CA VAL A 11 -14.05 -22.00 -11.52
C VAL A 11 -14.90 -20.76 -11.23
N GLU A 12 -14.29 -19.57 -11.27
CA GLU A 12 -14.95 -18.30 -10.97
C GLU A 12 -14.74 -17.27 -12.10
N PRO A 13 -15.35 -17.47 -13.29
CA PRO A 13 -15.10 -16.62 -14.46
C PRO A 13 -15.61 -15.18 -14.27
N LEU A 14 -16.70 -14.99 -13.51
CA LEU A 14 -17.23 -13.66 -13.22
C LEU A 14 -16.34 -12.89 -12.24
N LEU A 15 -15.81 -13.57 -11.23
CA LEU A 15 -14.87 -12.94 -10.29
C LEU A 15 -13.54 -12.64 -10.97
N PHE A 16 -13.07 -13.52 -11.84
CA PHE A 16 -11.91 -13.27 -12.70
C PHE A 16 -12.10 -11.99 -13.52
N ALA A 17 -13.22 -11.88 -14.25
CA ALA A 17 -13.50 -10.68 -15.05
C ALA A 17 -13.59 -9.39 -14.21
N ALA A 18 -14.05 -9.48 -12.96
CA ALA A 18 -14.15 -8.34 -12.05
C ALA A 18 -12.79 -7.93 -11.45
N LEU A 19 -11.93 -8.89 -11.10
CA LEU A 19 -10.65 -8.63 -10.43
C LEU A 19 -9.46 -8.48 -11.40
N CYS A 20 -9.58 -9.00 -12.62
CA CYS A 20 -8.57 -8.93 -13.67
C CYS A 20 -9.14 -8.16 -14.87
N PRO A 21 -9.24 -6.83 -14.78
CA PRO A 21 -9.80 -6.03 -15.86
C PRO A 21 -8.91 -6.08 -17.10
N THR A 22 -9.54 -5.92 -18.25
CA THR A 22 -8.85 -5.77 -19.52
C THR A 22 -8.64 -4.29 -19.87
N ARG A 23 -7.55 -4.01 -20.59
CA ARG A 23 -7.21 -2.66 -21.06
C ARG A 23 -6.57 -2.73 -22.43
N SER A 24 -6.95 -1.80 -23.30
CA SER A 24 -6.28 -1.67 -24.59
C SER A 24 -4.89 -1.05 -24.43
N GLY A 25 -3.90 -1.60 -25.12
CA GLY A 25 -2.54 -1.08 -25.18
C GLY A 25 -1.92 -1.31 -26.56
N THR A 26 -1.08 -0.38 -27.01
CA THR A 26 -0.37 -0.49 -28.27
C THR A 26 0.96 -1.21 -28.06
N LEU A 27 1.11 -2.35 -28.73
CA LEU A 27 2.34 -3.13 -28.79
C LEU A 27 3.14 -2.79 -30.05
N THR A 28 4.45 -2.94 -29.94
CA THR A 28 5.36 -2.98 -31.09
C THR A 28 6.16 -4.28 -31.02
N GLY A 29 6.01 -5.13 -32.04
CA GLY A 29 6.71 -6.41 -32.10
C GLY A 29 8.22 -6.24 -31.97
N GLY A 30 8.84 -7.10 -31.16
CA GLY A 30 10.26 -7.00 -30.81
C GLY A 30 10.58 -6.00 -29.69
N GLN A 31 9.62 -5.19 -29.24
CA GLN A 31 9.83 -4.20 -28.17
C GLN A 31 9.09 -4.59 -26.89
N ALA A 32 9.67 -4.26 -25.74
CA ALA A 32 9.04 -4.45 -24.43
C ALA A 32 8.11 -3.29 -24.04
N THR A 33 8.05 -2.22 -24.83
CA THR A 33 7.26 -1.03 -24.49
C THR A 33 5.80 -1.23 -24.89
N VAL A 34 4.90 -0.94 -23.95
CA VAL A 34 3.46 -0.81 -24.21
C VAL A 34 3.07 0.64 -24.00
N THR A 35 2.40 1.24 -24.96
CA THR A 35 1.89 2.62 -24.90
C THR A 35 0.37 2.63 -25.06
N GLY A 36 -0.25 3.81 -25.01
CA GLY A 36 -1.69 3.96 -25.30
C GLY A 36 -2.61 3.41 -24.22
N LEU A 37 -2.09 3.02 -23.05
CA LEU A 37 -2.93 2.57 -21.94
C LEU A 37 -3.77 3.74 -21.43
N SER A 38 -5.05 3.48 -21.10
CA SER A 38 -5.93 4.50 -20.50
C SER A 38 -5.45 4.99 -19.14
N THR A 39 -4.75 4.14 -18.38
CA THR A 39 -4.09 4.49 -17.12
C THR A 39 -3.07 3.42 -16.72
N THR A 40 -2.13 3.77 -15.84
CA THR A 40 -1.24 2.84 -15.13
C THR A 40 -1.40 2.90 -13.61
N LEU A 41 -2.42 3.62 -13.11
CA LEU A 41 -2.65 3.82 -11.68
C LEU A 41 -2.88 2.51 -10.92
N ASP A 42 -3.42 1.50 -11.59
CA ASP A 42 -3.69 0.19 -11.02
C ASP A 42 -2.61 -0.87 -11.26
N MET A 43 -1.49 -0.45 -11.86
CA MET A 43 -0.41 -1.32 -12.23
C MET A 43 0.76 -1.20 -11.25
N TRP A 44 1.50 -2.28 -11.05
CA TRP A 44 2.70 -2.29 -10.21
C TRP A 44 3.80 -3.15 -10.85
N VAL A 45 5.06 -2.87 -10.53
CA VAL A 45 6.20 -3.62 -11.09
C VAL A 45 6.25 -5.04 -10.54
N GLY A 46 6.37 -6.02 -11.44
CA GLY A 46 6.27 -7.45 -11.15
C GLY A 46 4.86 -8.02 -11.28
N MET A 47 3.87 -7.17 -11.56
CA MET A 47 2.52 -7.62 -11.85
C MET A 47 2.47 -8.41 -13.16
N PRO A 48 1.79 -9.57 -13.20
CA PRO A 48 1.55 -10.30 -14.45
C PRO A 48 0.66 -9.50 -15.42
N VAL A 49 0.97 -9.60 -16.70
CA VAL A 49 0.16 -9.05 -17.80
C VAL A 49 0.09 -10.11 -18.90
N GLU A 50 -1.10 -10.37 -19.39
CA GLU A 50 -1.35 -11.34 -20.45
C GLU A 50 -2.13 -10.69 -21.59
N GLY A 51 -2.07 -11.25 -22.79
CA GLY A 51 -2.78 -10.73 -23.95
C GLY A 51 -2.20 -11.31 -25.24
N ASP A 52 -2.89 -11.11 -26.35
CA ASP A 52 -2.36 -11.54 -27.63
C ASP A 52 -1.04 -10.83 -27.94
N GLY A 53 -0.06 -11.61 -28.41
CA GLY A 53 1.30 -11.13 -28.65
C GLY A 53 2.12 -10.79 -27.40
N ILE A 54 1.66 -11.12 -26.19
CA ILE A 54 2.47 -11.07 -24.97
C ILE A 54 3.01 -12.48 -24.67
N PRO A 55 4.33 -12.68 -24.53
CA PRO A 55 4.87 -13.99 -24.14
C PRO A 55 4.35 -14.46 -22.77
N ASP A 56 4.20 -15.77 -22.61
CA ASP A 56 3.77 -16.37 -21.33
C ASP A 56 4.68 -15.98 -20.17
N GLY A 57 4.08 -15.70 -19.01
CA GLY A 57 4.81 -15.31 -17.80
C GLY A 57 5.37 -13.89 -17.82
N THR A 58 5.02 -13.07 -18.82
CA THR A 58 5.41 -11.67 -18.86
C THR A 58 4.85 -10.88 -17.68
N THR A 59 5.70 -10.01 -17.12
CA THR A 59 5.35 -9.09 -16.04
C THR A 59 5.69 -7.66 -16.41
N VAL A 60 5.12 -6.69 -15.70
CA VAL A 60 5.52 -5.28 -15.79
C VAL A 60 6.93 -5.12 -15.21
N SER A 61 7.90 -4.74 -16.04
CA SER A 61 9.28 -4.47 -15.59
C SER A 61 9.47 -3.05 -15.06
N SER A 62 8.81 -2.07 -15.68
CA SER A 62 8.81 -0.67 -15.21
C SER A 62 7.54 0.07 -15.64
N ILE A 63 7.17 1.11 -14.89
CA ILE A 63 6.05 2.01 -15.25
C ILE A 63 6.68 3.34 -15.66
N THR A 64 6.58 3.66 -16.96
CA THR A 64 7.30 4.78 -17.58
C THR A 64 6.48 6.07 -17.60
N SER A 65 5.15 5.97 -17.63
CA SER A 65 4.24 7.11 -17.50
C SER A 65 2.88 6.67 -16.95
N THR A 66 1.94 7.62 -16.87
CA THR A 66 0.53 7.34 -16.55
C THR A 66 -0.19 6.52 -17.63
N THR A 67 0.42 6.30 -18.80
CA THR A 67 -0.19 5.64 -19.97
C THR A 67 0.74 4.66 -20.67
N ALA A 68 1.91 4.37 -20.09
CA ALA A 68 2.92 3.49 -20.68
C ALA A 68 3.69 2.68 -19.63
N ILE A 69 4.08 1.48 -20.02
CA ILE A 69 4.85 0.53 -19.22
C ILE A 69 5.94 -0.12 -20.08
N MET A 70 6.89 -0.78 -19.40
CA MET A 70 7.78 -1.76 -20.01
C MET A 70 7.45 -3.14 -19.46
N LEU A 71 7.54 -4.14 -20.32
CA LEU A 71 7.36 -5.56 -20.03
C LEU A 71 8.70 -6.23 -19.69
N SER A 72 8.65 -7.41 -19.09
CA SER A 72 9.83 -8.25 -18.83
C SER A 72 10.27 -9.05 -20.06
N ALA A 73 9.40 -9.20 -21.07
CA ALA A 73 9.69 -9.81 -22.35
C ALA A 73 9.15 -8.93 -23.49
N ALA A 74 9.77 -9.00 -24.66
CA ALA A 74 9.34 -8.24 -25.83
C ALA A 74 8.01 -8.76 -26.37
N ALA A 75 7.13 -7.85 -26.83
CA ALA A 75 5.91 -8.22 -27.53
C ALA A 75 6.24 -8.97 -28.83
N MET A 76 5.42 -9.95 -29.18
CA MET A 76 5.56 -10.76 -30.40
C MET A 76 4.87 -10.13 -31.60
N VAL A 77 3.90 -9.25 -31.35
CA VAL A 77 3.07 -8.60 -32.40
C VAL A 77 3.09 -7.09 -32.25
N SER A 78 2.75 -6.39 -33.34
CA SER A 78 2.52 -4.95 -33.35
C SER A 78 1.03 -4.65 -33.46
N GLY A 79 0.60 -3.52 -32.93
CA GLY A 79 -0.78 -3.03 -33.03
C GLY A 79 -1.44 -2.87 -31.67
N GLU A 80 -2.69 -2.42 -31.69
CA GLU A 80 -3.52 -2.31 -30.50
C GLU A 80 -4.00 -3.69 -30.06
N GLN A 81 -3.72 -4.06 -28.81
CA GLN A 81 -4.07 -5.35 -28.23
C GLN A 81 -4.81 -5.18 -26.92
N VAL A 82 -5.70 -6.14 -26.62
CA VAL A 82 -6.38 -6.20 -25.34
C VAL A 82 -5.51 -6.96 -24.34
N LEU A 83 -5.09 -6.26 -23.29
CA LEU A 83 -4.25 -6.79 -22.23
C LEU A 83 -5.12 -7.10 -21.01
N THR A 84 -4.94 -8.27 -20.42
CA THR A 84 -5.51 -8.65 -19.13
C THR A 84 -4.49 -8.34 -18.04
N ILE A 85 -4.93 -7.57 -17.04
CA ILE A 85 -4.08 -7.12 -15.94
C ILE A 85 -4.41 -7.93 -14.69
N PHE A 86 -3.39 -8.26 -13.88
CA PHE A 86 -3.57 -9.05 -12.65
C PHE A 86 -3.23 -8.23 -11.40
N PRO A 87 -4.12 -7.31 -10.95
CA PRO A 87 -3.95 -6.49 -9.75
C PRO A 87 -3.42 -7.24 -8.51
N PHE A 88 -3.91 -8.45 -8.27
CA PHE A 88 -3.54 -9.30 -7.13
C PHE A 88 -2.58 -10.44 -7.51
N GLY A 89 -2.00 -10.38 -8.71
CA GLY A 89 -1.19 -11.46 -9.29
C GLY A 89 -2.02 -12.73 -9.53
N TYR A 90 -1.34 -13.86 -9.58
CA TYR A 90 -1.99 -15.18 -9.67
C TYR A 90 -2.47 -15.72 -8.31
N GLY A 91 -2.31 -14.96 -7.23
CA GLY A 91 -2.58 -15.42 -5.87
C GLY A 91 -1.42 -16.20 -5.25
N TYR A 92 -1.50 -16.47 -3.96
CA TYR A 92 -0.45 -17.18 -3.24
C TYR A 92 -0.27 -18.61 -3.76
N GLY A 93 0.91 -18.92 -4.31
CA GLY A 93 1.22 -20.22 -4.92
C GLY A 93 0.53 -20.46 -6.28
N GLY A 94 -0.11 -19.45 -6.86
CA GLY A 94 -0.82 -19.56 -8.13
C GLY A 94 0.07 -19.50 -9.37
N SER A 95 -0.54 -19.76 -10.52
CA SER A 95 0.07 -19.73 -11.86
C SER A 95 -0.84 -19.07 -12.90
N ALA A 96 -0.46 -19.10 -14.18
CA ALA A 96 -1.24 -18.58 -15.30
C ALA A 96 -2.63 -19.24 -15.48
N THR A 97 -3.00 -20.27 -14.72
CA THR A 97 -4.37 -20.82 -14.72
C THR A 97 -5.26 -20.24 -13.63
N THR A 98 -4.70 -19.39 -12.77
CA THR A 98 -5.36 -18.82 -11.59
C THR A 98 -5.31 -17.29 -11.60
N PHE A 99 -6.11 -16.68 -10.74
CA PHE A 99 -6.04 -15.27 -10.39
C PHE A 99 -6.06 -15.12 -8.87
N GLY A 100 -5.39 -14.08 -8.38
CA GLY A 100 -5.36 -13.77 -6.96
C GLY A 100 -6.62 -13.03 -6.52
N VAL A 101 -7.13 -13.38 -5.34
CA VAL A 101 -8.08 -12.53 -4.62
C VAL A 101 -7.36 -11.55 -3.69
N PRO A 102 -8.00 -10.43 -3.30
CA PRO A 102 -7.47 -9.57 -2.25
C PRO A 102 -7.12 -10.37 -0.98
N ASP A 103 -6.11 -9.91 -0.23
CA ASP A 103 -5.77 -10.45 1.08
C ASP A 103 -6.01 -9.37 2.13
N ASP A 104 -7.15 -9.46 2.79
CA ASP A 104 -7.61 -8.46 3.75
C ASP A 104 -7.33 -8.87 5.20
N ARG A 105 -6.63 -10.00 5.39
CA ARG A 105 -6.25 -10.45 6.73
C ARG A 105 -5.34 -9.41 7.38
N GLY A 106 -5.78 -8.86 8.51
CA GLY A 106 -5.08 -7.81 9.24
C GLY A 106 -5.35 -6.38 8.76
N LEU A 107 -6.16 -6.17 7.71
CA LEU A 107 -6.64 -4.84 7.36
C LEU A 107 -7.84 -4.48 8.23
N HIS A 108 -7.78 -3.33 8.90
CA HIS A 108 -8.93 -2.71 9.56
C HIS A 108 -9.33 -1.44 8.80
N THR A 109 -10.62 -1.29 8.51
CA THR A 109 -11.16 -0.02 8.01
C THR A 109 -11.13 1.01 9.13
N ARG A 110 -10.55 2.19 8.89
CA ARG A 110 -10.60 3.28 9.87
C ARG A 110 -11.95 3.97 9.82
N GLY A 111 -12.66 3.98 10.95
CA GLY A 111 -13.95 4.66 11.10
C GLY A 111 -13.82 6.17 11.35
N TYR A 112 -12.68 6.65 11.85
CA TYR A 112 -12.46 8.07 12.15
C TYR A 112 -11.05 8.50 11.73
N ASP A 113 -10.97 9.52 10.87
CA ASP A 113 -9.72 10.05 10.31
C ASP A 113 -9.30 11.40 10.90
N SER A 114 -10.12 12.04 11.74
CA SER A 114 -9.82 13.35 12.37
C SER A 114 -9.21 14.42 11.44
N GLY A 115 -9.55 14.39 10.14
CA GLY A 115 -9.01 15.30 9.13
C GLY A 115 -7.55 15.05 8.72
N ARG A 116 -6.96 13.90 9.03
CA ARG A 116 -5.57 13.56 8.64
C ARG A 116 -5.40 13.42 7.13
N GLY A 117 -6.48 13.20 6.37
CA GLY A 117 -6.51 13.29 4.93
C GLY A 117 -5.86 12.08 4.26
N TYR A 118 -5.14 12.29 3.14
CA TYR A 118 -4.44 11.19 2.50
C TYR A 118 -3.38 10.59 3.42
N GLU A 119 -3.37 9.28 3.40
CA GLU A 119 -2.44 8.46 4.14
C GLU A 119 -1.00 8.71 3.72
N LYS A 120 -0.12 8.76 4.72
CA LYS A 120 1.30 8.99 4.52
C LYS A 120 2.07 7.76 4.95
N SER A 121 3.03 7.34 4.14
CA SER A 121 3.81 6.13 4.42
C SER A 121 5.29 6.42 4.39
N THR A 122 6.00 5.78 5.31
CA THR A 122 7.45 5.84 5.36
C THR A 122 8.04 4.70 4.55
N LEU A 123 8.80 5.07 3.53
CA LEU A 123 9.62 4.18 2.73
C LEU A 123 11.09 4.48 3.06
N THR A 124 11.88 3.44 3.29
CA THR A 124 13.33 3.58 3.39
C THR A 124 13.95 3.48 1.99
N ALA A 125 14.79 4.44 1.63
CA ALA A 125 15.52 4.43 0.36
C ALA A 125 16.95 4.96 0.53
N LYS A 126 17.83 4.58 -0.38
CA LYS A 126 19.15 5.18 -0.58
C LYS A 126 19.04 6.38 -1.51
N THR A 127 19.61 7.51 -1.08
CA THR A 127 19.78 8.72 -1.89
C THR A 127 21.24 8.86 -2.32
N THR A 128 21.47 9.46 -3.48
CA THR A 128 22.79 9.84 -3.97
C THR A 128 22.73 11.31 -4.38
N ASN A 129 23.67 12.12 -3.88
CA ASN A 129 23.74 13.54 -4.22
C ASN A 129 23.78 13.77 -5.73
N ALA A 130 23.04 14.76 -6.21
CA ALA A 130 22.85 15.11 -7.61
C ALA A 130 22.25 13.99 -8.49
N SER A 131 21.66 12.95 -7.90
CA SER A 131 20.93 11.90 -8.62
C SER A 131 19.43 11.99 -8.40
N ASN A 132 18.65 11.77 -9.46
CA ASN A 132 17.20 11.66 -9.40
C ASN A 132 16.71 10.20 -9.26
N VAL A 133 17.61 9.25 -8.96
CA VAL A 133 17.26 7.84 -8.81
C VAL A 133 17.39 7.43 -7.34
N LEU A 134 16.28 6.96 -6.79
CA LEU A 134 16.23 6.37 -5.45
C LEU A 134 16.34 4.85 -5.59
N THR A 135 17.21 4.24 -4.78
CA THR A 135 17.46 2.78 -4.80
C THR A 135 17.31 2.19 -3.41
N GLY A 136 17.43 0.86 -3.26
CA GLY A 136 17.36 0.21 -1.94
C GLY A 136 15.97 0.24 -1.30
N ILE A 137 14.93 0.51 -2.10
CA ILE A 137 13.53 0.47 -1.68
C ILE A 137 13.14 -0.99 -1.49
N ALA A 138 12.53 -1.35 -0.37
CA ALA A 138 12.15 -2.73 -0.09
C ALA A 138 11.08 -3.27 -1.06
N SER A 139 10.14 -2.41 -1.47
CA SER A 139 9.16 -2.70 -2.51
C SER A 139 8.60 -1.41 -3.08
N THR A 140 8.44 -1.33 -4.40
CA THR A 140 7.72 -0.24 -5.09
C THR A 140 6.23 -0.51 -5.24
N ARG A 141 5.71 -1.61 -4.66
CA ARG A 141 4.28 -1.93 -4.70
C ARG A 141 3.47 -0.83 -4.05
N GLY A 142 2.52 -0.28 -4.82
CA GLY A 142 1.65 0.80 -4.41
C GLY A 142 2.27 2.20 -4.41
N LEU A 143 3.46 2.34 -4.98
CA LEU A 143 3.89 3.62 -5.51
C LEU A 143 3.24 3.80 -6.89
N TRP A 144 2.93 5.04 -7.26
CA TRP A 144 2.49 5.39 -8.61
C TRP A 144 3.22 6.64 -9.09
N VAL A 145 3.30 6.80 -10.41
CA VAL A 145 3.83 8.01 -11.02
C VAL A 145 2.94 9.19 -10.64
N GLY A 146 3.56 10.28 -10.18
CA GLY A 146 2.89 11.48 -9.68
C GLY A 146 2.76 11.56 -8.16
N ILE A 147 3.06 10.50 -7.40
CA ILE A 147 2.98 10.56 -5.93
C ILE A 147 4.04 11.54 -5.37
N PRO A 148 3.66 12.46 -4.47
CA PRO A 148 4.62 13.31 -3.76
C PRO A 148 5.56 12.52 -2.85
N VAL A 149 6.84 12.87 -2.88
CA VAL A 149 7.90 12.30 -2.04
C VAL A 149 8.57 13.44 -1.28
N SER A 150 8.81 13.23 0.01
CA SER A 150 9.49 14.19 0.88
C SER A 150 10.41 13.48 1.86
N GLY A 151 11.46 14.14 2.33
CA GLY A 151 12.41 13.58 3.29
C GLY A 151 13.74 14.32 3.27
N ALA A 152 14.66 13.93 4.16
CA ALA A 152 15.99 14.52 4.19
C ALA A 152 16.71 14.30 2.86
N GLY A 153 17.31 15.36 2.31
CA GLY A 153 18.01 15.29 1.02
C GLY A 153 17.09 15.22 -0.21
N ILE A 154 15.76 15.32 -0.05
CA ILE A 154 14.81 15.41 -1.17
C ILE A 154 14.31 16.87 -1.30
N PRO A 155 14.45 17.51 -2.47
CA PRO A 155 13.91 18.86 -2.69
C PRO A 155 12.39 18.94 -2.46
N ALA A 156 11.91 20.13 -2.10
CA ALA A 156 10.47 20.37 -1.97
C ALA A 156 9.73 20.12 -3.30
N ASN A 157 8.46 19.73 -3.21
CA ASN A 157 7.58 19.44 -4.37
C ASN A 157 8.10 18.33 -5.31
N THR A 158 8.94 17.43 -4.78
CA THR A 158 9.41 16.27 -5.53
C THR A 158 8.30 15.23 -5.68
N THR A 159 8.18 14.65 -6.87
CA THR A 159 7.24 13.55 -7.18
C THR A 159 7.96 12.38 -7.85
N ILE A 160 7.38 11.18 -7.79
CA ILE A 160 7.87 10.05 -8.58
C ILE A 160 7.50 10.25 -10.05
N THR A 161 8.50 10.20 -10.93
CA THR A 161 8.30 10.32 -12.39
C THR A 161 8.33 8.97 -13.10
N LYS A 162 9.01 7.98 -12.51
CA LYS A 162 9.10 6.62 -13.07
C LYS A 162 9.31 5.59 -11.96
N ILE A 163 8.71 4.42 -12.11
CA ILE A 163 9.01 3.27 -11.25
C ILE A 163 9.91 2.33 -12.05
N ASN A 164 11.20 2.31 -11.71
CA ASN A 164 12.23 1.65 -12.50
C ASN A 164 12.24 0.14 -12.31
N SER A 165 12.02 -0.31 -11.07
CA SER A 165 12.02 -1.72 -10.71
C SER A 165 11.21 -1.94 -9.43
N ALA A 166 11.18 -3.19 -8.93
CA ALA A 166 10.62 -3.51 -7.62
C ALA A 166 11.31 -2.77 -6.45
N THR A 167 12.51 -2.20 -6.66
CA THR A 167 13.35 -1.63 -5.61
C THR A 167 13.97 -0.27 -5.97
N SER A 168 13.52 0.37 -7.06
CA SER A 168 14.05 1.65 -7.54
C SER A 168 12.98 2.51 -8.21
N VAL A 169 13.07 3.83 -8.01
CA VAL A 169 12.21 4.84 -8.63
C VAL A 169 13.03 6.05 -9.07
N THR A 170 12.54 6.78 -10.07
CA THR A 170 13.05 8.09 -10.49
C THR A 170 12.12 9.18 -9.98
N ILE A 171 12.70 10.27 -9.50
CA ILE A 171 12.01 11.43 -8.96
C ILE A 171 12.19 12.67 -9.85
N SER A 172 11.33 13.68 -9.66
CA SER A 172 11.31 14.89 -10.49
C SER A 172 12.46 15.86 -10.24
N ALA A 173 13.09 15.81 -9.06
CA ALA A 173 14.24 16.64 -8.71
C ALA A 173 15.37 15.78 -8.12
N ALA A 174 16.62 16.14 -8.41
CA ALA A 174 17.78 15.39 -7.91
C ALA A 174 17.91 15.53 -6.39
N ALA A 175 18.26 14.44 -5.71
CA ALA A 175 18.55 14.46 -4.27
C ALA A 175 19.77 15.35 -3.97
N THR A 176 19.73 16.07 -2.86
CA THR A 176 20.77 17.02 -2.43
C THR A 176 21.79 16.43 -1.45
N ALA A 177 21.63 15.15 -1.08
CA ALA A 177 22.52 14.46 -0.16
C ALA A 177 22.62 12.96 -0.47
N THR A 178 23.78 12.37 -0.20
CA THR A 178 24.00 10.92 -0.26
C THR A 178 23.78 10.31 1.11
N ALA A 179 22.90 9.33 1.21
CA ALA A 179 22.67 8.57 2.44
C ALA A 179 22.16 7.16 2.13
N ALA A 180 22.60 6.17 2.91
CA ALA A 180 22.29 4.76 2.67
C ALA A 180 20.88 4.34 3.13
N SER A 181 20.29 5.08 4.07
CA SER A 181 19.00 4.77 4.68
C SER A 181 18.30 6.08 5.04
N VAL A 182 17.48 6.59 4.11
CA VAL A 182 16.65 7.77 4.32
C VAL A 182 15.20 7.33 4.48
N ALA A 183 14.58 7.73 5.58
CA ALA A 183 13.14 7.61 5.77
C ALA A 183 12.44 8.68 4.91
N LEU A 184 11.89 8.27 3.77
CA LEU A 184 11.13 9.10 2.86
C LEU A 184 9.65 8.94 3.12
N ARG A 185 8.92 10.05 3.09
CA ARG A 185 7.47 10.08 3.24
C ARG A 185 6.81 10.26 1.89
N VAL A 186 5.94 9.31 1.54
CA VAL A 186 5.05 9.40 0.38
C VAL A 186 3.63 9.69 0.83
N THR A 187 2.93 10.59 0.14
CA THR A 187 1.57 11.05 0.52
C THR A 187 0.58 10.70 -0.60
N GLY A 188 -0.53 10.04 -0.29
CA GLY A 188 -1.58 9.79 -1.28
C GLY A 188 -2.29 8.45 -1.19
N ARG A 189 -1.95 7.57 -0.24
CA ARG A 189 -2.64 6.28 -0.11
C ARG A 189 -4.09 6.54 0.35
N GLN A 190 -5.06 5.76 -0.16
CA GLN A 190 -6.44 5.82 0.31
C GLN A 190 -6.56 5.00 1.61
N LEU A 191 -7.26 5.58 2.61
CA LEU A 191 -7.78 4.99 3.85
C LEU A 191 -7.02 3.78 4.41
N GLY A 192 -6.15 3.99 5.42
CA GLY A 192 -5.56 2.91 6.22
C GLY A 192 -4.02 2.88 6.41
N ALA A 193 -3.22 3.92 6.09
CA ALA A 193 -1.82 3.95 6.53
C ALA A 193 -1.59 4.31 8.00
N GLU A 194 -0.98 3.39 8.72
CA GLU A 194 0.10 3.62 9.68
C GLU A 194 0.31 5.09 10.14
N GLY A 195 -0.43 5.48 11.18
CA GLY A 195 0.07 6.39 12.20
C GLY A 195 0.31 5.56 13.46
N THR A 196 1.09 6.08 14.41
CA THR A 196 0.95 5.62 15.80
C THR A 196 -0.54 5.65 16.14
N ASP A 197 -1.09 4.56 16.67
CA ASP A 197 -2.47 4.60 17.13
C ASP A 197 -2.57 5.72 18.19
N GLU A 198 -3.42 6.71 17.94
CA GLU A 198 -3.75 7.75 18.92
C GLU A 198 -4.46 7.12 20.15
N ILE A 199 -4.91 5.87 20.02
CA ILE A 199 -5.53 5.04 21.07
C ILE A 199 -4.51 4.08 21.71
N LYS A 200 -3.23 4.07 21.30
CA LYS A 200 -2.18 3.22 21.93
C LYS A 200 -2.04 3.49 23.44
N ALA A 201 -2.38 4.69 23.87
CA ALA A 201 -2.61 5.03 25.27
C ALA A 201 -3.70 6.09 25.34
N HIS A 202 -4.88 5.71 25.84
CA HIS A 202 -5.86 6.67 26.32
C HIS A 202 -6.11 6.42 27.79
N ASN A 203 -6.26 7.50 28.56
CA ASN A 203 -6.54 7.41 29.98
C ASN A 203 -8.05 7.27 30.18
N HIS A 204 -8.47 6.24 30.92
CA HIS A 204 -9.80 6.23 31.51
C HIS A 204 -9.76 7.01 32.83
N ALA A 205 -10.41 8.17 32.86
CA ALA A 205 -10.76 8.78 34.13
C ALA A 205 -11.93 7.99 34.74
N GLN A 206 -11.61 6.99 35.56
CA GLN A 206 -12.65 6.38 36.40
C GLN A 206 -12.95 7.33 37.56
N ARG A 207 -14.05 8.08 37.47
CA ARG A 207 -14.67 8.66 38.65
C ARG A 207 -15.37 7.52 39.39
N ARG A 208 -14.82 7.11 40.55
CA ARG A 208 -15.70 6.59 41.60
C ARG A 208 -16.32 7.82 42.22
N ASP A 209 -17.57 8.08 41.86
CA ASP A 209 -18.39 8.94 42.68
C ASP A 209 -18.55 8.18 43.99
N ASP A 210 -17.89 8.64 45.05
CA ASP A 210 -18.08 8.11 46.39
C ASP A 210 -19.55 8.32 46.74
N ALA A 211 -20.36 7.30 46.46
CA ALA A 211 -21.73 7.23 46.90
C ALA A 211 -21.66 7.30 48.43
N THR A 212 -22.02 8.46 48.95
CA THR A 212 -22.22 8.71 50.36
C THR A 212 -23.33 7.77 50.84
N GLY A 213 -22.93 6.62 51.38
CA GLY A 213 -23.83 5.72 52.09
C GLY A 213 -23.81 4.29 51.60
N ALA A 214 -22.92 3.47 52.16
CA ALA A 214 -23.28 2.19 52.76
C ALA A 214 -22.08 1.69 53.57
N ALA A 215 -22.30 1.52 54.87
CA ALA A 215 -21.36 0.92 55.78
C ALA A 215 -21.20 -0.58 55.52
N ASP A 216 -20.05 -1.09 55.97
CA ASP A 216 -19.65 -2.49 56.15
C ASP A 216 -18.84 -3.15 55.02
N GLY A 217 -17.63 -3.59 55.37
CA GLY A 217 -16.78 -4.41 54.50
C GLY A 217 -15.33 -3.92 54.29
N THR A 218 -14.58 -3.81 55.39
CA THR A 218 -13.10 -3.93 55.46
C THR A 218 -12.26 -3.12 54.47
N ASP A 219 -11.86 -1.90 54.87
CA ASP A 219 -10.51 -1.39 54.60
C ASP A 219 -10.02 -0.68 55.86
N THR A 220 -9.51 -1.48 56.82
CA THR A 220 -8.84 -1.00 58.04
C THR A 220 -7.36 -0.81 57.67
N ALA A 221 -6.84 0.40 57.42
CA ALA A 221 -6.65 1.58 58.27
C ALA A 221 -5.15 1.81 58.54
N ASP A 222 -4.80 3.09 58.70
CA ASP A 222 -3.54 3.68 59.18
C ASP A 222 -2.43 3.93 58.13
N ALA A 223 -1.85 5.13 57.96
CA ALA A 223 -1.66 6.23 58.89
C ALA A 223 -1.41 7.59 58.19
N VAL A 224 -1.85 8.65 58.87
CA VAL A 224 -1.21 9.98 59.06
C VAL A 224 -0.34 10.52 57.91
N GLY A 225 -0.82 11.60 57.28
CA GLY A 225 0.04 12.64 56.70
C GLY A 225 0.73 12.29 55.38
N GLY A 226 -0.04 11.97 54.35
CA GLY A 226 0.46 11.94 52.97
C GLY A 226 -0.61 12.46 52.03
N THR A 227 -0.30 13.48 51.25
CA THR A 227 -1.10 13.84 50.07
C THR A 227 -1.17 12.59 49.20
N SER A 228 -2.33 11.95 49.15
CA SER A 228 -2.49 10.74 48.36
C SER A 228 -2.56 11.14 46.89
N GLU A 229 -1.45 10.95 46.16
CA GLU A 229 -1.37 11.09 44.71
C GLU A 229 -2.22 9.98 44.06
N TYR A 230 -3.53 10.20 43.97
CA TYR A 230 -4.43 9.26 43.32
C TYR A 230 -4.53 9.55 41.83
N GLY A 231 -3.72 8.82 41.06
CA GLY A 231 -3.80 8.79 39.60
C GLY A 231 -2.83 7.79 38.99
N PHE A 232 -3.15 6.49 39.04
CA PHE A 232 -2.38 5.51 38.27
C PHE A 232 -2.77 5.58 36.79
N THR A 233 -1.89 6.17 35.99
CA THR A 233 -1.94 6.07 34.52
C THR A 233 -1.35 4.70 34.16
N SER A 234 -2.16 3.72 33.77
CA SER A 234 -1.60 2.45 33.25
C SER A 234 -1.36 2.60 31.75
N THR A 235 -0.12 2.38 31.32
CA THR A 235 0.41 2.78 30.01
C THR A 235 0.27 1.73 28.91
N THR A 236 -0.46 0.63 29.14
CA THR A 236 -0.34 -0.53 28.25
C THR A 236 -1.69 -1.06 27.80
N GLY A 237 -2.20 -0.51 26.69
CA GLY A 237 -2.91 -1.33 25.71
C GLY A 237 -1.93 -2.39 25.18
N GLY A 238 -2.39 -3.64 25.04
CA GLY A 238 -1.55 -4.77 24.62
C GLY A 238 -0.83 -4.53 23.29
N PRO A 239 0.13 -5.40 22.91
CA PRO A 239 0.87 -5.27 21.66
C PRO A 239 -0.08 -5.39 20.45
N GLU A 240 -0.55 -4.25 19.95
CA GLU A 240 -1.35 -4.18 18.74
C GLU A 240 -0.42 -4.43 17.54
N ASN A 241 -0.69 -5.58 16.94
CA ASN A 241 -0.12 -6.12 15.71
C ASN A 241 0.46 -5.08 14.73
N ASN A 242 1.78 -5.13 14.55
CA ASN A 242 2.43 -4.53 13.40
C ASN A 242 1.95 -5.24 12.12
N VAL A 243 0.99 -4.65 11.42
CA VAL A 243 0.41 -5.22 10.19
C VAL A 243 1.34 -4.99 9.01
N LYS A 244 1.61 -6.07 8.25
CA LYS A 244 2.39 -6.02 7.02
C LYS A 244 1.71 -5.10 6.00
N ARG A 245 2.47 -4.12 5.54
CA ARG A 245 2.08 -3.10 4.56
C ARG A 245 1.68 -3.76 3.23
N ARG A 246 0.42 -3.60 2.82
CA ARG A 246 0.03 -3.75 1.41
C ARG A 246 -0.82 -2.56 1.00
N ILE A 247 -0.43 -1.94 -0.11
CA ILE A 247 -1.20 -0.88 -0.75
C ILE A 247 -2.25 -1.61 -1.59
N VAL A 248 -3.51 -1.56 -1.16
CA VAL A 248 -4.61 -1.97 -2.03
C VAL A 248 -4.89 -0.81 -2.95
N LEU A 249 -5.06 -1.14 -4.22
CA LEU A 249 -5.67 -0.30 -5.25
C LEU A 249 -7.02 0.25 -4.77
N PRO A 250 -7.55 1.35 -5.32
CA PRO A 250 -8.91 1.76 -5.00
C PRO A 250 -9.85 0.57 -5.22
N ILE A 251 -10.50 0.13 -4.14
CA ILE A 251 -11.51 -0.92 -4.19
C ILE A 251 -12.68 -0.36 -4.99
N ILE A 252 -12.79 -0.71 -6.27
CA ILE A 252 -14.00 -0.50 -7.05
C ILE A 252 -15.00 -1.54 -6.54
N ALA A 253 -15.86 -1.15 -5.62
CA ALA A 253 -17.04 -1.94 -5.28
C ALA A 253 -18.05 -1.77 -6.41
N THR A 254 -18.13 -2.74 -7.33
CA THR A 254 -19.28 -2.83 -8.23
C THR A 254 -20.47 -3.32 -7.41
N GLY A 255 -21.33 -2.41 -6.99
CA GLY A 255 -22.62 -2.76 -6.40
C GLY A 255 -23.46 -3.49 -7.46
N ARG A 256 -23.74 -4.76 -7.24
CA ARG A 256 -24.76 -5.47 -8.03
C ARG A 256 -26.11 -5.09 -7.45
N ALA A 257 -26.88 -4.28 -8.17
CA ALA A 257 -28.32 -4.22 -7.96
C ALA A 257 -28.87 -5.62 -8.24
N VAL A 258 -29.59 -6.17 -7.26
CA VAL A 258 -30.42 -7.37 -7.43
C VAL A 258 -31.73 -6.95 -8.08
#